data_AF-A0A7R9MDV4-F1
#
_entry.id   AF-A0A7R9MDV4-F1
#
_cell.length_a   1.000
_cell.length_b   1.000
_cell.length_c   1.000
_cell.angle_alpha   90.00
_cell.angle_beta   90.00
_cell.angle_gamma   90.00
#
_symmetry.space_group_name_H-M   'P 1'
#
loop_
_entity.id
_entity.type
_entity.pdbx_description
1 polymer ?
#
loop_
_entity_poly.entity_id
_entity_poly.type
_entity_poly.pdbx_seq_one_letter_code
_entity_poly.pdbx_strand_id
1 'polypeptide(L)'
;MLARFHSMDVPIARNYKWFSDFLDNFYKKAYDLFPLNDMYIEVKATTLLSVDLKTEIDWLKTCLTATNSPIVFSHNDFRGPNIMVREGNEKNSQSLDITLCDFEYSCYSYRGFDFGAIFEDWGRTSVDKVNENISDSVLKRFMKSYLEESIQINGDTYRDNSVNTIDHLVGEAKQRADQRLQYYLTLKSKCIEEGLIRV
;
A
#
# COMPACT_ATOMS: atom_id res chain seq x y z
N MET A 1 16.45 4.51 4.50
CA MET A 1 15.43 4.55 5.57
C MET A 1 14.50 3.35 5.54
N LEU A 2 13.62 3.20 4.52
CA LEU A 2 12.63 2.11 4.49
C LEU A 2 13.24 0.71 4.58
N ALA A 3 14.35 0.44 3.88
CA ALA A 3 15.08 -0.84 3.99
C ALA A 3 15.52 -1.18 5.43
N ARG A 4 15.96 -0.17 6.20
CA ARG A 4 16.31 -0.34 7.62
C ARG A 4 15.08 -0.65 8.46
N PHE A 5 13.97 0.05 8.19
CA PHE A 5 12.70 -0.19 8.87
C PHE A 5 12.19 -1.62 8.63
N HIS A 6 12.19 -2.07 7.37
CA HIS A 6 11.83 -3.44 6.99
C HIS A 6 12.75 -4.51 7.58
N SER A 7 13.98 -4.15 7.94
CA SER A 7 14.96 -5.07 8.55
C SER A 7 14.89 -5.09 10.09
N MET A 8 13.98 -4.32 10.71
CA MET A 8 13.82 -4.34 12.17
C MET A 8 13.23 -5.68 12.65
N ASP A 9 13.79 -6.21 13.73
CA ASP A 9 13.21 -7.34 14.46
C ASP A 9 12.48 -6.81 15.70
N VAL A 10 11.17 -6.64 15.56
CA VAL A 10 10.31 -6.06 16.59
C VAL A 10 9.62 -7.20 17.35
N PRO A 11 9.62 -7.21 18.69
CA PRO A 11 9.10 -8.32 19.50
C PRO A 11 7.56 -8.31 19.57
N ILE A 12 6.91 -8.37 18.41
CA ILE A 12 5.46 -8.46 18.23
C ILE A 12 5.10 -9.69 17.40
N ALA A 13 3.83 -10.05 17.38
CA ALA A 13 3.36 -11.19 16.59
C ALA A 13 3.64 -10.96 15.09
N ARG A 14 4.20 -11.98 14.43
CA ARG A 14 4.43 -11.99 12.98
C ARG A 14 3.17 -12.31 12.18
N ASN A 15 2.03 -11.74 12.59
CA ASN A 15 0.73 -11.99 11.97
C ASN A 15 0.51 -11.12 10.72
N TYR A 16 0.96 -11.63 9.58
CA TYR A 16 0.75 -11.02 8.27
C TYR A 16 -0.70 -11.13 7.76
N LYS A 17 -1.56 -11.89 8.43
CA LYS A 17 -2.99 -11.98 8.09
C LYS A 17 -3.82 -10.84 8.65
N TRP A 18 -3.21 -9.94 9.43
CA TRP A 18 -3.85 -8.75 10.00
C TRP A 18 -4.81 -8.06 9.01
N PHE A 19 -4.37 -7.78 7.77
CA PHE A 19 -5.20 -7.06 6.82
C PHE A 19 -6.38 -7.91 6.31
N SER A 20 -6.18 -9.21 6.10
CA SER A 20 -7.26 -10.13 5.75
C SER A 20 -8.29 -10.26 6.86
N ASP A 21 -7.82 -10.40 8.10
CA ASP A 21 -8.66 -10.49 9.30
C ASP A 21 -9.40 -9.17 9.53
N PHE A 22 -8.73 -8.04 9.31
CA PHE A 22 -9.33 -6.71 9.34
C PHE A 22 -10.47 -6.59 8.33
N LEU A 23 -10.26 -7.00 7.07
CA LEU A 23 -11.30 -6.97 6.04
C LEU A 23 -12.53 -7.81 6.42
N ASP A 24 -12.36 -9.04 6.92
CA ASP A 24 -13.49 -9.87 7.36
C ASP A 24 -14.24 -9.25 8.53
N ASN A 25 -13.50 -8.79 9.55
CA ASN A 25 -14.10 -8.20 10.74
C ASN A 25 -14.81 -6.89 10.43
N PHE A 26 -14.22 -6.06 9.56
CA PHE A 26 -14.80 -4.81 9.12
C PHE A 26 -16.08 -5.06 8.32
N TYR A 27 -16.06 -5.95 7.34
CA TYR A 27 -17.25 -6.32 6.56
C TYR A 27 -18.37 -6.85 7.46
N LYS A 28 -18.06 -7.79 8.35
CA LYS A 28 -19.05 -8.36 9.27
C LYS A 28 -19.68 -7.29 10.15
N LYS A 29 -18.86 -6.44 10.79
CA LYS A 29 -19.38 -5.34 11.62
C LYS A 29 -20.19 -4.33 10.80
N ALA A 30 -19.74 -4.01 9.59
CA ALA A 30 -20.43 -3.08 8.73
C ALA A 30 -21.84 -3.60 8.37
N TYR A 31 -21.93 -4.88 8.05
CA TYR A 31 -23.20 -5.54 7.73
C TYR A 31 -24.12 -5.66 8.94
N ASP A 32 -23.58 -5.99 10.12
CA ASP A 32 -24.35 -6.19 11.35
C ASP A 32 -24.86 -4.86 11.94
N LEU A 33 -24.10 -3.76 11.79
CA LEU A 33 -24.36 -2.49 12.47
C LEU A 33 -25.09 -1.47 11.60
N PHE A 34 -24.99 -1.58 10.28
CA PHE A 34 -25.47 -0.53 9.39
C PHE A 34 -26.42 -1.07 8.31
N PRO A 35 -27.46 -0.31 7.94
CA PRO A 35 -28.28 -0.61 6.77
C PRO A 35 -27.50 -0.24 5.50
N LEU A 36 -26.54 -1.09 5.13
CA LEU A 36 -25.58 -0.81 4.07
C LEU A 36 -26.22 -0.38 2.75
N ASN A 37 -27.32 -1.02 2.35
CA ASN A 37 -28.05 -0.65 1.13
C ASN A 37 -28.61 0.78 1.18
N ASP A 38 -29.20 1.18 2.30
CA ASP A 38 -29.74 2.53 2.48
C ASP A 38 -28.61 3.56 2.47
N MET A 39 -27.48 3.25 3.12
CA MET A 39 -26.29 4.09 3.09
C MET A 39 -25.73 4.24 1.68
N TYR A 40 -25.68 3.16 0.88
CA TYR A 40 -25.22 3.23 -0.51
C TYR A 40 -26.10 4.14 -1.35
N ILE A 41 -27.42 4.13 -1.13
CA ILE A 41 -28.36 5.05 -1.79
C ILE A 41 -28.10 6.48 -1.32
N GLU A 42 -27.95 6.70 -0.01
CA GLU A 42 -27.71 8.02 0.60
C GLU A 42 -26.44 8.68 0.04
N VAL A 43 -25.33 7.94 -0.04
CA VAL A 43 -24.06 8.44 -0.57
C VAL A 43 -23.95 8.35 -2.10
N LYS A 44 -25.04 7.95 -2.79
CA LYS A 44 -25.11 7.77 -4.24
C LYS A 44 -24.07 6.78 -4.80
N ALA A 45 -23.70 5.77 -4.00
CA ALA A 45 -22.86 4.65 -4.38
C ALA A 45 -23.72 3.42 -4.78
N THR A 46 -24.77 3.64 -5.57
CA THR A 46 -25.80 2.62 -5.87
C THR A 46 -25.26 1.39 -6.60
N THR A 47 -24.07 1.49 -7.20
CA THR A 47 -23.39 0.35 -7.83
C THR A 47 -22.98 -0.72 -6.86
N LEU A 48 -22.76 -0.38 -5.59
CA LEU A 48 -22.50 -1.35 -4.53
C LEU A 48 -23.71 -2.26 -4.29
N LEU A 49 -24.93 -1.83 -4.63
CA LEU A 49 -26.13 -2.66 -4.52
C LEU A 49 -26.10 -3.86 -5.49
N SER A 50 -25.32 -3.78 -6.58
CA SER A 50 -25.16 -4.87 -7.57
C SER A 50 -23.91 -5.72 -7.32
N VAL A 51 -23.20 -5.50 -6.21
CA VAL A 51 -21.95 -6.18 -5.87
C VAL A 51 -22.15 -7.03 -4.63
N ASP A 52 -21.70 -8.29 -4.67
CA ASP A 52 -21.49 -9.05 -3.45
C ASP A 52 -20.13 -8.67 -2.84
N LEU A 53 -20.17 -7.77 -1.86
CA LEU A 53 -18.98 -7.29 -1.18
C LEU A 53 -18.15 -8.40 -0.53
N LYS A 54 -18.78 -9.50 -0.09
CA LYS A 54 -18.02 -10.61 0.48
C LYS A 54 -17.18 -11.30 -0.59
N THR A 55 -17.77 -11.55 -1.75
CA THR A 55 -17.07 -12.12 -2.91
C THR A 55 -15.93 -11.21 -3.37
N GLU A 56 -16.13 -9.89 -3.43
CA GLU A 56 -15.06 -8.93 -3.78
C GLU A 56 -13.92 -8.91 -2.75
N ILE A 57 -14.24 -8.98 -1.46
CA ILE A 57 -13.22 -9.07 -0.39
C ILE A 57 -12.42 -10.37 -0.51
N ASP A 58 -13.08 -11.49 -0.80
CA ASP A 58 -12.41 -12.78 -0.96
C ASP A 58 -11.52 -12.78 -2.20
N TRP A 59 -11.98 -12.21 -3.31
CA TRP A 59 -11.15 -11.99 -4.50
C TRP A 59 -9.95 -11.10 -4.19
N LEU A 60 -10.13 -9.96 -3.52
CA LEU A 60 -9.03 -9.05 -3.14
C LEU A 60 -7.96 -9.79 -2.31
N LYS A 61 -8.38 -10.67 -1.39
CA LYS A 61 -7.46 -11.49 -0.59
C LYS A 61 -6.62 -12.44 -1.44
N THR A 62 -7.21 -13.04 -2.49
CA THR A 62 -6.42 -13.86 -3.42
C THR A 62 -5.36 -13.03 -4.13
N CYS A 63 -5.72 -11.82 -4.57
CA CYS A 63 -4.79 -10.90 -5.23
C CYS A 63 -3.63 -10.51 -4.31
N LEU A 64 -3.87 -10.27 -3.01
CA LEU A 64 -2.83 -9.91 -2.04
C LEU A 64 -1.73 -10.97 -1.92
N THR A 65 -2.05 -12.24 -2.15
CA THR A 65 -1.08 -13.34 -2.05
C THR A 65 -0.33 -13.62 -3.34
N ALA A 66 -0.73 -13.03 -4.47
CA ALA A 66 -0.23 -13.41 -5.80
C ALA A 66 1.19 -12.90 -6.11
N THR A 67 1.71 -11.89 -5.40
CA THR A 67 3.06 -11.33 -5.68
C THR A 67 4.22 -12.09 -5.07
N ASN A 68 3.99 -13.09 -4.20
CA ASN A 68 5.04 -13.69 -3.38
C ASN A 68 5.91 -12.65 -2.66
N SER A 69 5.30 -11.55 -2.23
CA SER A 69 5.98 -10.47 -1.51
C SER A 69 6.49 -11.01 -0.15
N PRO A 70 7.73 -10.72 0.25
CA PRO A 70 8.23 -11.07 1.57
C PRO A 70 7.49 -10.34 2.70
N ILE A 71 7.36 -11.04 3.83
CA ILE A 71 6.86 -10.45 5.08
C ILE A 71 8.02 -9.77 5.80
N VAL A 72 7.82 -8.50 6.15
CA VAL A 72 8.78 -7.64 6.86
C VAL A 72 8.05 -6.83 7.93
N PHE A 73 8.78 -6.19 8.85
CA PHE A 73 8.17 -5.16 9.69
C PHE A 73 7.86 -3.93 8.81
N SER A 74 6.60 -3.76 8.46
CA SER A 74 6.12 -2.76 7.50
C SER A 74 5.41 -1.63 8.22
N HIS A 75 5.48 -0.43 7.65
CA HIS A 75 4.79 0.74 8.18
C HIS A 75 3.27 0.65 7.92
N ASN A 76 2.90 0.09 6.77
CA ASN A 76 1.54 0.02 6.21
C ASN A 76 0.86 1.38 5.94
N ASP A 77 1.58 2.47 6.23
CA ASP A 77 1.15 3.85 6.07
C ASP A 77 2.33 4.74 5.62
N PHE A 78 3.11 4.23 4.66
CA PHE A 78 4.30 4.90 4.16
C PHE A 78 3.94 6.04 3.18
N ARG A 79 3.40 7.14 3.72
CA ARG A 79 2.91 8.30 2.96
C ARG A 79 3.75 9.55 3.27
N GLY A 80 3.74 10.53 2.36
CA GLY A 80 4.48 11.79 2.51
C GLY A 80 4.33 12.48 3.87
N PRO A 81 3.11 12.63 4.43
CA PRO A 81 2.90 13.22 5.75
C PRO A 81 3.58 12.49 6.92
N ASN A 82 3.92 11.21 6.74
CA ASN A 82 4.55 10.37 7.76
C ASN A 82 6.09 10.29 7.58
N ILE A 83 6.63 11.06 6.64
CA ILE A 83 8.06 11.15 6.35
C ILE A 83 8.55 12.54 6.76
N MET A 84 9.28 12.60 7.86
CA MET A 84 9.73 13.84 8.47
C MET A 84 11.18 14.14 8.09
N VAL A 85 11.48 15.41 7.82
CA VAL A 85 12.85 15.93 7.66
C VAL A 85 13.24 16.64 8.96
N ARG A 86 14.39 16.30 9.54
CA ARG A 86 14.87 16.96 10.77
C ARG A 86 15.34 18.39 10.47
N GLU A 87 14.89 19.34 11.29
CA GLU A 87 15.33 20.73 11.24
C GLU A 87 16.86 20.86 11.30
N GLY A 88 17.42 21.79 10.51
CA GLY A 88 18.86 22.07 10.46
C GLY A 88 19.63 21.37 9.33
N ASN A 89 18.99 20.47 8.57
CA ASN A 89 19.59 19.76 7.42
C ASN A 89 19.05 20.20 6.05
N GLU A 90 18.27 21.27 5.99
CA GLU A 90 17.32 21.48 4.90
C GLU A 90 17.87 22.17 3.65
N LYS A 91 19.06 22.81 3.73
CA LYS A 91 19.54 23.67 2.63
C LYS A 91 20.97 23.44 2.15
N ASN A 92 21.86 22.79 2.92
CA ASN A 92 23.28 22.67 2.57
C ASN A 92 23.96 21.34 2.98
N SER A 93 23.21 20.33 3.45
CA SER A 93 23.78 19.03 3.80
C SER A 93 23.75 18.08 2.59
N GLN A 94 24.83 17.32 2.37
CA GLN A 94 24.89 16.28 1.32
C GLN A 94 23.90 15.12 1.58
N SER A 95 23.32 15.03 2.79
CA SER A 95 22.32 14.04 3.15
C SER A 95 21.20 14.67 3.98
N LEU A 96 19.96 14.55 3.52
CA LEU A 96 18.78 14.86 4.33
C LEU A 96 18.65 13.82 5.45
N ASP A 97 18.48 14.29 6.70
CA ASP A 97 18.13 13.41 7.82
C ASP A 97 16.61 13.22 7.84
N ILE A 98 16.18 12.01 7.47
CA ILE A 98 14.77 11.64 7.27
C ILE A 98 14.39 10.59 8.31
N THR A 99 13.26 10.77 8.97
CA THR A 99 12.67 9.79 9.91
C THR A 99 11.21 9.50 9.59
N LEU A 100 10.73 8.33 10.03
CA LEU A 100 9.32 7.96 9.98
C LEU A 100 8.62 8.30 11.29
N CYS A 101 7.32 8.54 11.21
CA CYS A 101 6.42 8.71 12.35
C CYS A 101 5.07 8.03 12.06
N ASP A 102 4.18 8.02 13.06
CA ASP A 102 2.82 7.49 12.94
C ASP A 102 2.75 5.98 12.62
N PHE A 103 3.25 5.17 13.56
CA PHE A 103 3.37 3.72 13.44
C PHE A 103 2.10 2.94 13.82
N GLU A 104 0.93 3.57 13.84
CA GLU A 104 -0.31 2.95 14.38
C GLU A 104 -0.76 1.70 13.61
N TYR A 105 -0.43 1.62 12.32
CA TYR A 105 -0.69 0.45 11.47
C TYR A 105 0.52 -0.45 11.29
N SER A 106 1.66 -0.16 11.92
CA SER A 106 2.89 -0.91 11.70
C SER A 106 2.79 -2.33 12.26
N CYS A 107 3.10 -3.32 11.42
CA CYS A 107 3.09 -4.73 11.81
C CYS A 107 3.94 -5.55 10.84
N TYR A 108 4.09 -6.85 11.11
CA TYR A 108 4.65 -7.75 10.10
C TYR A 108 3.66 -7.94 8.96
N SER A 109 3.98 -7.44 7.78
CA SER A 109 3.12 -7.43 6.59
C SER A 109 3.95 -7.62 5.33
N TYR A 110 3.29 -7.81 4.19
CA TYR A 110 3.95 -7.84 2.89
C TYR A 110 4.59 -6.48 2.60
N ARG A 111 5.90 -6.45 2.34
CA ARG A 111 6.64 -5.19 2.06
C ARG A 111 6.08 -4.41 0.86
N GLY A 112 5.41 -5.11 -0.05
CA GLY A 112 4.70 -4.51 -1.17
C GLY A 112 3.65 -3.48 -0.77
N PHE A 113 3.12 -3.52 0.46
CA PHE A 113 2.21 -2.50 0.98
C PHE A 113 2.85 -1.12 1.01
N ASP A 114 4.05 -1.01 1.58
CA ASP A 114 4.77 0.27 1.64
C ASP A 114 5.26 0.71 0.26
N PHE A 115 5.62 -0.22 -0.62
CA PHE A 115 6.00 0.10 -2.00
C PHE A 115 4.83 0.64 -2.83
N GLY A 116 3.64 0.07 -2.67
CA GLY A 116 2.43 0.55 -3.34
C GLY A 116 2.08 1.97 -2.94
N ALA A 117 2.26 2.33 -1.66
CA ALA A 117 2.04 3.69 -1.18
C ALA A 117 2.92 4.73 -1.91
N ILE A 118 4.19 4.40 -2.20
CA ILE A 118 5.08 5.26 -2.98
C ILE A 118 4.55 5.45 -4.40
N PHE A 119 4.06 4.38 -5.01
CA PHE A 119 3.54 4.43 -6.38
C PHE A 119 2.30 5.32 -6.49
N GLU A 120 1.41 5.24 -5.50
CA GLU A 120 0.13 5.96 -5.47
C GLU A 120 0.24 7.42 -5.05
N ASP A 121 1.03 7.71 -4.01
CA ASP A 121 1.10 9.05 -3.42
C ASP A 121 2.21 9.92 -4.05
N TRP A 122 2.91 9.41 -5.07
CA TRP A 122 3.94 10.17 -5.76
C TRP A 122 3.39 11.47 -6.37
N GLY A 123 3.95 12.59 -5.91
CA GLY A 123 3.56 13.94 -6.35
C GLY A 123 2.16 14.38 -5.91
N ARG A 124 1.45 13.56 -5.11
CA ARG A 124 0.06 13.81 -4.73
C ARG A 124 0.00 14.93 -3.69
N THR A 125 -0.80 15.95 -3.96
CA THR A 125 -0.95 17.15 -3.11
C THR A 125 -2.29 17.20 -2.38
N SER A 126 -3.27 16.41 -2.83
CA SER A 126 -4.56 16.25 -2.15
C SER A 126 -5.14 14.86 -2.43
N VAL A 127 -5.99 14.39 -1.52
CA VAL A 127 -6.68 13.10 -1.66
C VAL A 127 -7.62 13.06 -2.88
N ASP A 128 -8.12 14.19 -3.35
CA ASP A 128 -9.08 14.25 -4.45
C ASP A 128 -8.45 14.21 -5.85
N LYS A 129 -7.12 14.42 -5.93
CA LYS A 129 -6.40 14.42 -7.20
C LYS A 129 -5.74 13.07 -7.43
N VAL A 130 -6.17 12.38 -8.48
CA VAL A 130 -5.43 11.27 -9.06
C VAL A 130 -4.35 11.88 -9.94
N ASN A 131 -3.09 11.69 -9.55
CA ASN A 131 -1.97 12.08 -10.39
C ASN A 131 -1.62 10.98 -11.39
N GLU A 132 -0.83 11.32 -12.39
CA GLU A 132 -0.15 10.33 -13.21
C GLU A 132 0.71 9.43 -12.31
N ASN A 133 0.65 8.12 -12.57
CA ASN A 133 1.48 7.14 -11.87
C ASN A 133 2.96 7.50 -12.00
N ILE A 134 3.73 7.24 -10.94
CA ILE A 134 5.18 7.36 -10.99
C ILE A 134 5.75 6.58 -12.18
N SER A 135 6.65 7.21 -12.94
CA SER A 135 7.27 6.51 -14.06
C SER A 135 8.13 5.33 -13.57
N ASP A 136 8.19 4.25 -14.36
CA ASP A 136 9.01 3.08 -14.06
C ASP A 136 10.47 3.45 -13.79
N SER A 137 11.00 4.46 -14.49
CA SER A 137 12.38 4.91 -14.30
C SER A 137 12.63 5.46 -12.89
N VAL A 138 11.68 6.21 -12.34
CA VAL A 138 11.78 6.79 -10.99
C VAL A 138 11.56 5.70 -9.95
N LEU A 139 10.55 4.84 -10.14
CA LEU A 139 10.30 3.72 -9.24
C LEU A 139 11.50 2.77 -9.16
N LYS A 140 12.12 2.44 -10.30
CA LYS A 140 13.32 1.60 -10.36
C LYS A 140 14.51 2.23 -9.62
N ARG A 141 14.65 3.57 -9.63
CA ARG A 141 15.68 4.25 -8.82
C ARG A 141 15.44 4.05 -7.33
N PHE A 142 14.19 4.22 -6.88
CA PHE A 142 13.84 3.97 -5.49
C PHE A 142 14.12 2.51 -5.10
N MET A 143 13.66 1.55 -5.91
CA MET A 143 13.86 0.11 -5.64
C MET A 143 15.34 -0.28 -5.65
N LYS A 144 16.15 0.34 -6.51
CA LYS A 144 17.60 0.13 -6.51
C LYS A 144 18.22 0.58 -5.19
N SER A 145 17.93 1.80 -4.71
CA SER A 145 18.45 2.28 -3.42
C SER A 145 17.96 1.45 -2.24
N TYR A 146 16.70 1.01 -2.27
CA TYR A 146 16.15 0.10 -1.27
C TYR A 146 16.90 -1.24 -1.26
N LEU A 147 17.14 -1.83 -2.44
CA LEU A 147 17.83 -3.11 -2.59
C LEU A 147 19.29 -3.04 -2.14
N GLU A 148 20.01 -1.98 -2.55
CA GLU A 148 21.41 -1.75 -2.14
C GLU A 148 21.55 -1.68 -0.62
N GLU A 149 20.71 -0.89 0.04
CA GLU A 149 20.69 -0.80 1.51
C GLU A 149 20.29 -2.14 2.15
N SER A 150 19.30 -2.84 1.60
CA SER A 150 18.87 -4.14 2.13
C SER A 150 19.97 -5.20 2.03
N ILE A 151 20.76 -5.19 0.96
CA ILE A 151 21.93 -6.06 0.80
C ILE A 151 23.02 -5.69 1.82
N GLN A 152 23.25 -4.40 2.07
CA GLN A 152 24.22 -3.98 3.09
C GLN A 152 23.83 -4.46 4.49
N ILE A 153 22.53 -4.47 4.81
CA ILE A 153 22.02 -4.90 6.12
C ILE A 153 22.03 -6.43 6.26
N ASN A 154 21.54 -7.13 5.23
CA ASN A 154 21.19 -8.55 5.32
C ASN A 154 22.18 -9.50 4.63
N GLY A 155 23.15 -8.97 3.87
CA GLY A 155 24.22 -9.73 3.22
C GLY A 155 23.78 -10.46 1.94
N ASP A 156 24.63 -11.43 1.53
CA ASP A 156 24.52 -12.09 0.23
C ASP A 156 23.27 -12.98 0.09
N THR A 157 22.77 -13.55 1.20
CA THR A 157 21.52 -14.35 1.18
C THR A 157 20.31 -13.52 0.77
N TYR A 158 20.29 -12.22 1.11
CA TYR A 158 19.27 -11.30 0.62
C TYR A 158 19.47 -11.01 -0.87
N ARG A 159 20.71 -10.76 -1.30
CA ARG A 159 21.03 -10.48 -2.70
C ARG A 159 20.60 -11.62 -3.64
N ASP A 160 20.87 -12.86 -3.23
CA ASP A 160 20.72 -14.02 -4.10
C ASP A 160 19.28 -14.57 -4.14
N ASN A 161 18.38 -14.04 -3.31
CA ASN A 161 16.99 -14.44 -3.31
C ASN A 161 16.26 -13.87 -4.54
N SER A 162 15.56 -14.73 -5.30
CA SER A 162 14.88 -14.37 -6.54
C SER A 162 13.79 -13.31 -6.38
N VAL A 163 13.23 -13.15 -5.17
CA VAL A 163 12.23 -12.09 -4.88
C VAL A 163 12.89 -10.73 -4.63
N ASN A 164 14.22 -10.65 -4.55
CA ASN A 164 14.96 -9.40 -4.28
C ASN A 164 15.59 -8.82 -5.55
N THR A 165 14.89 -8.92 -6.67
CA THR A 165 15.27 -8.26 -7.94
C THR A 165 14.51 -6.94 -8.11
N ILE A 166 15.10 -5.97 -8.81
CA ILE A 166 14.45 -4.68 -9.07
C ILE A 166 13.09 -4.87 -9.77
N ASP A 167 13.00 -5.78 -10.74
CA ASP A 167 11.76 -6.00 -11.48
C ASP A 167 10.69 -6.65 -10.59
N HIS A 168 11.07 -7.55 -9.67
CA HIS A 168 10.12 -8.10 -8.70
C HIS A 168 9.62 -7.02 -7.73
N LEU A 169 10.51 -6.18 -7.19
CA LEU A 169 10.14 -5.07 -6.30
C LEU A 169 9.19 -4.05 -6.99
N VAL A 170 9.43 -3.76 -8.28
CA VAL A 170 8.53 -2.93 -9.10
C VAL A 170 7.18 -3.62 -9.30
N GLY A 171 7.17 -4.94 -9.54
CA GLY A 171 5.95 -5.73 -9.64
C GLY A 171 5.12 -5.69 -8.36
N GLU A 172 5.76 -5.84 -7.19
CA GLU A 172 5.11 -5.70 -5.88
C GLU A 172 4.42 -4.33 -5.72
N ALA A 173 5.12 -3.25 -6.06
CA ALA A 173 4.60 -1.89 -5.95
C ALA A 173 3.37 -1.66 -6.83
N LYS A 174 3.46 -2.05 -8.11
CA LYS A 174 2.39 -1.88 -9.11
C LYS A 174 1.17 -2.71 -8.77
N GLN A 175 1.37 -4.00 -8.46
CA GLN A 175 0.25 -4.87 -8.09
C GLN A 175 -0.48 -4.35 -6.85
N ARG A 176 0.24 -3.83 -5.86
CA ARG A 176 -0.40 -3.26 -4.67
C ARG A 176 -1.18 -1.99 -5.01
N ALA A 177 -0.60 -1.13 -5.84
CA ALA A 177 -1.26 0.09 -6.31
C ALA A 177 -2.54 -0.24 -7.08
N ASP A 178 -2.46 -1.19 -7.99
CA ASP A 178 -3.61 -1.68 -8.75
C ASP A 178 -4.67 -2.29 -7.83
N GLN A 179 -4.31 -2.97 -6.72
CA GLN A 179 -5.28 -3.53 -5.79
C GLN A 179 -6.01 -2.47 -4.95
N ARG A 180 -5.32 -1.40 -4.51
CA ARG A 180 -5.98 -0.30 -3.78
C ARG A 180 -6.81 0.56 -4.74
N LEU A 181 -6.26 0.82 -5.93
CA LEU A 181 -6.91 1.56 -6.98
C LEU A 181 -8.11 0.78 -7.51
N GLN A 182 -8.05 -0.54 -7.71
CA GLN A 182 -9.19 -1.38 -8.07
C GLN A 182 -10.21 -1.50 -6.95
N TYR A 183 -9.84 -1.53 -5.66
CA TYR A 183 -10.85 -1.39 -4.60
C TYR A 183 -11.61 -0.05 -4.74
N TYR A 184 -10.90 1.04 -5.02
CA TYR A 184 -11.50 2.37 -5.21
C TYR A 184 -12.20 2.54 -6.58
N LEU A 185 -11.71 1.86 -7.62
CA LEU A 185 -12.12 1.98 -9.02
C LEU A 185 -13.13 0.93 -9.43
N THR A 186 -13.20 -0.28 -8.88
CA THR A 186 -14.32 -1.21 -9.11
C THR A 186 -15.61 -0.60 -8.58
N LEU A 187 -15.50 0.12 -7.45
CA LEU A 187 -16.51 1.04 -6.94
C LEU A 187 -16.85 2.16 -7.94
N LYS A 188 -15.84 2.78 -8.56
CA LYS A 188 -16.00 3.95 -9.46
C LYS A 188 -16.32 3.61 -10.92
N SER A 189 -15.87 2.48 -11.46
CA SER A 189 -15.97 2.05 -12.86
C SER A 189 -17.35 1.49 -13.12
N LYS A 190 -17.91 0.71 -12.19
CA LYS A 190 -19.36 0.44 -12.20
C LYS A 190 -20.17 1.74 -12.19
N CYS A 191 -19.72 2.78 -11.47
CA CYS A 191 -20.44 4.07 -11.43
C CYS A 191 -20.36 4.84 -12.77
N ILE A 192 -19.30 4.62 -13.54
CA ILE A 192 -19.11 5.25 -14.86
C ILE A 192 -19.86 4.46 -15.94
N GLU A 193 -19.81 3.11 -15.91
CA GLU A 193 -20.54 2.24 -16.84
C GLU A 193 -22.06 2.43 -16.75
N GLU A 194 -22.58 2.71 -15.55
CA GLU A 194 -24.00 3.00 -15.32
C GLU A 194 -24.37 4.51 -15.42
N GLY A 195 -23.42 5.37 -15.79
CA GLY A 195 -23.68 6.79 -16.07
C GLY A 195 -23.92 7.70 -14.86
N LEU A 196 -23.50 7.28 -13.66
CA LEU A 196 -23.74 7.97 -12.38
C LEU A 196 -22.70 9.07 -12.08
N ILE A 197 -21.54 9.03 -12.74
CA ILE A 197 -20.48 10.04 -12.64
C ILE A 197 -20.10 10.49 -14.06
N ARG A 198 -20.15 11.79 -14.35
CA ARG A 198 -19.63 12.35 -15.59
C ARG A 198 -18.16 12.75 -15.43
N VAL A 199 -17.35 12.39 -16.43
CA VAL A 199 -15.95 12.82 -16.59
C VAL A 199 -15.90 14.30 -16.93
#